data_AF-A0A1S3HAN7-F1
#
_entry.id   AF-A0A1S3HAN7-F1
#
_cell.length_a   1.000
_cell.length_b   1.000
_cell.length_c   1.000
_cell.angle_alpha   90.00
_cell.angle_beta   90.00
_cell.angle_gamma   90.00
#
_symmetry.space_group_name_H-M   'P 1'
#
loop_
_entity.id
_entity.type
_entity.pdbx_description
1 polymer ?
#
loop_
_entity_poly.entity_id
_entity_poly.type
_entity_poly.pdbx_seq_one_letter_code
_entity_poly.pdbx_strand_id
1 'polypeptide(L)'
;MVLSQKTVSVLLDTKTAYCPSDESPDDMLLGTWLKRLDIPIIHSPLFHQARPDDYAGDYLGHQEEPISFHKHWMVDPYKVYNQWLKEKDIAKENQPEKPRKPKIIIEDVHDEL
;
A
#
# COMPACT_ATOMS: atom_id res chain seq x y z
N MET A 1 -0.59 2.37 3.25
CA MET A 1 -0.84 0.93 3.06
C MET A 1 -1.02 0.66 1.57
N VAL A 2 -0.58 -0.50 1.08
CA VAL A 2 -0.80 -0.93 -0.31
C VAL A 2 -1.37 -2.34 -0.27
N LEU A 3 -2.40 -2.60 -1.07
CA LEU A 3 -3.07 -3.90 -1.16
C LEU A 3 -3.01 -4.41 -2.60
N SER A 4 -2.89 -5.73 -2.75
CA SER A 4 -3.04 -6.35 -4.07
C SER A 4 -4.52 -6.38 -4.47
N GLN A 5 -4.79 -6.39 -5.77
CA GLN A 5 -6.15 -6.57 -6.27
C GLN A 5 -6.80 -7.84 -5.69
N LYS A 6 -6.06 -8.94 -5.60
CA LYS A 6 -6.57 -10.21 -5.08
C LYS A 6 -6.98 -10.10 -3.61
N THR A 7 -6.19 -9.41 -2.80
CA THR A 7 -6.52 -9.14 -1.38
C THR A 7 -7.83 -8.36 -1.26
N VAL A 8 -8.03 -7.34 -2.10
CA VAL A 8 -9.27 -6.56 -2.12
C VAL A 8 -10.47 -7.42 -2.52
N SER A 9 -10.35 -8.25 -3.56
CA SER A 9 -11.42 -9.17 -3.95
C SER A 9 -11.82 -10.10 -2.81
N VAL A 10 -10.84 -10.73 -2.14
CA VAL A 10 -11.11 -11.64 -1.01
C VAL A 10 -11.86 -10.91 0.12
N LEU A 11 -11.43 -9.70 0.50
CA LEU A 11 -12.10 -8.91 1.55
C LEU A 11 -13.57 -8.63 1.26
N LEU A 12 -13.91 -8.37 -0.01
CA LEU A 12 -15.27 -8.08 -0.46
C LEU A 12 -16.12 -9.35 -0.56
N ASP A 13 -15.56 -10.44 -1.10
CA ASP A 13 -16.26 -11.70 -1.33
C ASP A 13 -16.61 -12.41 -0.01
N THR A 14 -15.72 -12.37 0.98
CA THR A 14 -15.94 -13.01 2.30
C THR A 14 -16.80 -12.19 3.24
N LYS A 15 -17.23 -10.98 2.83
CA LYS A 15 -18.01 -10.02 3.65
C LYS A 15 -17.39 -9.77 5.03
N THR A 16 -16.06 -9.86 5.14
CA THR A 16 -15.35 -9.67 6.40
C THR A 16 -15.16 -8.18 6.70
N ALA A 17 -15.20 -7.33 5.67
CA ALA A 17 -15.18 -5.88 5.79
C ALA A 17 -16.49 -5.37 6.41
N TYR A 18 -16.42 -5.00 7.68
CA TYR A 18 -17.53 -4.40 8.43
C TYR A 18 -17.01 -3.29 9.34
N CYS A 19 -17.56 -2.08 9.17
CA CYS A 19 -17.31 -0.92 10.00
C CYS A 19 -18.49 -0.71 10.97
N PRO A 20 -18.26 -0.70 12.30
CA PRO A 20 -19.33 -0.47 13.28
C PRO A 20 -19.97 0.93 13.21
N SER A 21 -19.21 1.93 12.74
CA SER A 21 -19.64 3.32 12.59
C SER A 21 -18.81 4.05 11.53
N ASP A 22 -19.31 5.19 11.06
CA ASP A 22 -18.58 6.08 10.13
C ASP A 22 -17.30 6.68 10.75
N GLU A 23 -17.23 6.74 12.08
CA GLU A 23 -16.06 7.22 12.84
C GLU A 23 -15.09 6.09 13.22
N SER A 24 -15.33 4.88 12.72
CA SER A 24 -14.45 3.76 13.02
C SER A 24 -13.07 3.95 12.36
N PRO A 25 -11.96 3.61 13.04
CA PRO A 25 -10.63 3.77 12.47
C PRO A 25 -10.38 2.72 11.36
N ASP A 26 -10.48 3.17 10.11
CA ASP A 26 -10.40 2.30 8.92
C ASP A 26 -9.13 1.46 8.86
N ASP A 27 -7.98 2.03 9.22
CA ASP A 27 -6.68 1.35 9.17
C ASP A 27 -6.57 0.21 10.20
N MET A 28 -7.09 0.43 11.40
CA MET A 28 -7.19 -0.60 12.45
C MET A 28 -8.18 -1.70 12.07
N LEU A 29 -9.31 -1.32 11.46
CA LEU A 29 -10.31 -2.28 10.98
C LEU A 29 -9.77 -3.13 9.83
N LEU A 30 -9.11 -2.52 8.85
CA LEU A 30 -8.43 -3.21 7.75
C LEU A 30 -7.41 -4.22 8.30
N GLY A 31 -6.60 -3.84 9.29
CA GLY A 31 -5.69 -4.75 9.95
C GLY A 31 -6.41 -5.93 10.62
N THR A 32 -7.55 -5.68 11.25
CA THR A 32 -8.38 -6.72 11.88
C THR A 32 -8.96 -7.69 10.85
N TRP A 33 -9.47 -7.19 9.71
CA TRP A 33 -10.04 -8.03 8.67
C TRP A 33 -8.98 -8.92 8.01
N LEU A 34 -7.81 -8.37 7.71
CA LEU A 34 -6.69 -9.13 7.17
C LEU A 34 -6.24 -10.23 8.13
N LYS A 35 -6.13 -9.92 9.42
CA LYS A 35 -5.80 -10.91 10.46
C LYS A 35 -6.84 -12.04 10.56
N ARG A 36 -8.13 -11.73 10.45
CA ARG A 36 -9.21 -12.75 10.48
C ARG A 36 -9.16 -13.70 9.29
N LEU A 37 -8.68 -13.23 8.14
CA LEU A 37 -8.51 -14.01 6.91
C LEU A 37 -7.14 -14.68 6.79
N ASP A 38 -6.32 -14.60 7.84
CA ASP A 38 -4.93 -15.08 7.87
C ASP A 38 -4.06 -14.51 6.73
N ILE A 39 -4.34 -13.27 6.32
CA ILE A 39 -3.56 -12.55 5.32
C ILE A 39 -2.43 -11.78 6.03
N PRO A 40 -1.15 -12.05 5.73
CA PRO A 40 -0.05 -11.41 6.42
C PRO A 40 0.05 -9.92 6.10
N ILE A 41 0.28 -9.11 7.13
CA ILE A 41 0.58 -7.69 7.01
C ILE A 41 2.09 -7.53 7.10
N ILE A 42 2.71 -7.02 6.04
CA ILE A 42 4.16 -6.79 5.98
C ILE A 42 4.42 -5.30 6.13
N HIS A 43 5.20 -4.95 7.15
CA HIS A 43 5.64 -3.58 7.37
C HIS A 43 6.86 -3.27 6.50
N SER A 44 6.88 -2.09 5.88
CA SER A 44 8.04 -1.57 5.18
C SER A 44 8.44 -0.23 5.79
N PRO A 45 9.74 -0.02 6.10
CA PRO A 45 10.23 1.23 6.66
C PRO A 45 10.13 2.41 5.69
N LEU A 46 9.82 2.16 4.41
CA LEU A 46 9.74 3.17 3.36
C LEU A 46 8.40 3.93 3.33
N PHE A 47 7.42 3.47 4.12
CA PHE A 47 6.14 4.17 4.31
C PHE A 47 6.20 5.02 5.59
N HIS A 48 6.19 6.34 5.43
CA HIS A 48 6.34 7.29 6.52
C HIS A 48 5.00 7.87 6.96
N GLN A 49 4.71 7.81 8.25
CA GLN A 49 3.47 8.35 8.83
C GLN A 49 3.52 9.87 9.07
N ALA A 50 4.71 10.45 9.21
CA ALA A 50 4.90 11.86 9.51
C ALA A 50 5.41 12.66 8.30
N ARG A 51 5.66 13.96 8.50
CA ARG A 51 6.30 14.80 7.47
C ARG A 51 7.78 14.44 7.37
N PRO A 52 8.45 14.67 6.22
CA PRO A 52 9.90 14.51 6.12
C PRO A 52 10.65 15.24 7.25
N ASP A 53 10.26 16.47 7.56
CA ASP A 53 10.88 17.32 8.59
C ASP A 53 10.69 16.80 10.03
N ASP A 54 9.75 15.88 10.26
CA ASP A 54 9.53 15.26 11.57
C ASP A 54 10.53 14.11 11.83
N TYR A 55 11.33 13.72 10.83
CA TYR A 55 12.39 12.72 10.95
C TYR A 55 13.76 13.37 11.12
N ALA A 56 14.70 12.67 11.79
CA ALA A 56 16.08 13.12 11.84
C ALA A 56 16.67 13.19 10.41
N GLY A 57 17.46 14.22 10.11
CA GLY A 57 17.97 14.46 8.74
C GLY A 57 18.73 13.25 8.16
N ASP A 58 19.52 12.58 9.00
CA ASP A 58 20.26 11.39 8.59
C ASP A 58 19.36 10.16 8.41
N TYR A 59 18.23 10.08 9.09
CA TYR A 59 17.36 8.90 9.04
C TYR A 59 16.85 8.63 7.63
N LEU A 60 16.31 9.67 6.97
CA LEU A 60 15.81 9.54 5.59
C LEU A 60 16.94 9.39 4.58
N GLY A 61 18.14 9.94 4.86
CA GLY A 61 19.29 9.85 3.97
C GLY A 61 19.97 8.47 3.95
N HIS A 62 19.84 7.67 5.02
CA HIS A 62 20.42 6.32 5.10
C HIS A 62 19.49 5.20 4.62
N GLN A 63 18.20 5.50 4.42
CA GLN A 63 17.24 4.52 3.94
C GLN A 63 17.30 4.39 2.42
N GLU A 64 16.79 3.26 1.91
CA GLU A 64 16.34 3.23 0.52
C GLU A 64 15.26 4.32 0.32
N GLU A 65 15.11 4.75 -0.92
CA GLU A 65 14.25 5.87 -1.27
C GLU A 65 12.77 5.68 -0.81
N PRO A 66 12.16 6.69 -0.16
CA PRO A 66 10.84 6.58 0.43
C PRO A 66 9.75 6.24 -0.61
N ILE A 67 8.68 5.58 -0.15
CA ILE A 67 7.50 5.28 -0.96
C ILE A 67 6.39 6.31 -0.74
N SER A 68 6.20 6.80 0.49
CA SER A 68 5.16 7.80 0.79
C SER A 68 5.41 8.54 2.11
N PHE A 69 4.86 9.75 2.23
CA PHE A 69 4.69 10.49 3.48
C PHE A 69 3.21 10.78 3.71
N HIS A 70 2.68 10.49 4.90
CA HIS A 70 1.23 10.52 5.16
C HIS A 70 0.71 11.87 5.67
N LYS A 71 1.57 12.67 6.32
CA LYS A 71 1.15 13.93 6.96
C LYS A 71 1.39 15.13 6.04
N HIS A 72 0.31 15.76 5.61
CA HIS A 72 0.33 16.93 4.73
C HIS A 72 0.01 18.27 5.44
N TRP A 73 -0.23 18.23 6.75
CA TRP A 73 -0.52 19.41 7.55
C TRP A 73 0.75 20.25 7.80
N MET A 74 0.68 21.58 7.67
CA MET A 74 1.83 22.50 7.85
C MET A 74 3.04 22.15 6.95
N VAL A 75 2.80 21.68 5.74
CA VAL A 75 3.83 21.45 4.72
C VAL A 75 3.20 21.66 3.34
N ASP A 76 4.02 22.04 2.36
CA ASP A 76 3.59 22.05 0.96
C ASP A 76 3.73 20.63 0.37
N PRO A 77 2.61 19.93 0.07
CA PRO A 77 2.64 18.57 -0.45
C PRO A 77 3.34 18.48 -1.81
N TYR A 78 3.24 19.51 -2.66
CA TYR A 78 3.90 19.53 -3.96
C TYR A 78 5.40 19.68 -3.80
N LYS A 79 5.85 20.52 -2.88
CA LYS A 79 7.28 20.63 -2.56
C LYS A 79 7.84 19.30 -2.06
N VAL A 80 7.13 18.63 -1.14
CA VAL A 80 7.52 17.31 -0.63
C VAL A 80 7.58 16.28 -1.76
N TYR A 81 6.56 16.20 -2.60
CA TYR A 81 6.54 15.29 -3.74
C TYR A 81 7.72 15.52 -4.69
N ASN A 82 7.92 16.78 -5.12
CA ASN A 82 8.99 17.15 -6.04
C ASN A 82 10.37 16.81 -5.48
N GLN A 83 10.57 16.96 -4.17
CA GLN A 83 11.85 16.70 -3.52
C GLN A 83 12.12 15.21 -3.28
N TRP A 84 11.11 14.43 -2.91
CA TRP A 84 11.33 13.09 -2.37
C TRP A 84 10.87 11.94 -3.26
N LEU A 85 9.96 12.18 -4.22
CA LEU A 85 9.29 11.09 -4.96
C LEU A 85 9.34 11.25 -6.48
N LYS A 86 9.42 12.49 -6.99
CA LYS A 86 9.25 12.79 -8.41
C LYS A 86 10.27 12.12 -9.34
N GLU A 87 11.55 12.14 -9.00
CA GLU A 87 12.60 11.60 -9.88
C GLU A 87 12.38 10.12 -10.18
N LYS A 88 11.96 9.35 -9.17
CA LYS A 88 11.62 7.93 -9.28
C LYS A 88 10.41 7.67 -10.15
N ASP A 89 9.34 8.45 -9.97
CA ASP A 89 8.12 8.27 -10.75
C ASP A 89 8.39 8.51 -12.24
N ILE A 90 9.18 9.54 -12.56
CA ILE A 90 9.66 9.81 -13.92
C ILE A 90 10.55 8.66 -14.42
N ALA A 91 11.47 8.16 -13.57
CA ALA A 91 12.34 7.04 -13.94
C ALA A 91 11.55 5.74 -14.19
N LYS A 92 10.40 5.53 -13.52
CA LYS A 92 9.51 4.40 -13.78
C LYS A 92 8.70 4.58 -15.06
N GLU A 93 8.21 5.77 -15.35
CA GLU A 93 7.43 6.06 -16.56
C GLU A 93 8.26 5.86 -17.83
N ASN A 94 9.56 6.17 -17.77
CA ASN A 94 10.49 5.97 -18.88
C ASN A 94 10.96 4.50 -19.05
N GLN A 95 10.53 3.57 -18.20
CA GLN A 95 10.85 2.15 -18.36
C GLN A 95 9.85 1.48 -19.31
N PRO A 96 10.30 0.62 -20.25
CA PRO A 96 9.40 -0.12 -21.10
C PRO A 96 8.46 -1.00 -20.25
N GLU A 97 7.16 -0.97 -20.55
CA GLU A 97 6.18 -1.82 -19.85
C GLU A 97 6.63 -3.28 -19.92
N LYS A 98 6.81 -3.89 -18.74
CA LYS A 98 7.03 -5.33 -18.67
C LYS A 98 5.74 -6.03 -19.12
N PRO A 99 5.81 -6.99 -20.06
CA PRO A 99 4.63 -7.72 -20.48
C PRO A 99 3.94 -8.33 -19.27
N ARG A 100 2.65 -8.03 -19.07
CA ARG A 100 1.86 -8.64 -17.99
C ARG A 100 1.88 -10.15 -18.22
N LYS A 101 2.33 -10.90 -17.20
CA LYS A 101 2.27 -12.36 -17.25
C LYS A 101 0.82 -12.76 -17.54
N PRO A 102 0.56 -13.63 -18.53
CA PRO A 102 -0.78 -14.09 -18.83
C PRO A 102 -1.40 -14.68 -17.57
N LYS A 103 -2.67 -14.33 -17.33
CA LYS A 103 -3.47 -14.88 -16.24
C LYS A 103 -3.53 -16.39 -16.48
N ILE A 104 -2.88 -17.17 -15.62
CA ILE A 104 -3.04 -18.63 -15.63
C ILE A 104 -4.52 -18.87 -15.30
N ILE A 105 -5.30 -19.25 -16.30
CA ILE A 105 -6.64 -19.79 -16.10
C ILE A 105 -6.39 -21.16 -15.50
N ILE A 106 -6.57 -21.28 -14.19
CA ILE A 106 -6.72 -22.58 -13.56
C ILE A 106 -8.11 -23.02 -14.01
N GLU A 107 -8.15 -23.84 -15.07
CA GLU A 107 -9.37 -24.51 -15.51
C GLU A 107 -9.91 -25.34 -14.33
N ASP A 108 -11.22 -25.24 -14.13
CA ASP A 108 -11.98 -25.96 -13.11
C ASP A 108 -11.62 -27.46 -13.13
N VAL A 109 -10.97 -27.92 -12.05
CA VAL A 109 -10.83 -29.35 -11.78
C VAL A 109 -11.81 -29.73 -10.69
N HIS A 110 -12.96 -30.21 -11.19
CA HIS A 110 -13.80 -31.31 -10.70
C HIS A 110 -14.81 -31.05 -9.56
N ASP A 111 -16.06 -31.04 -10.01
CA ASP A 111 -17.20 -31.75 -9.43
C ASP A 111 -16.87 -33.17 -8.92
N GLU A 112 -17.64 -33.59 -7.91
CA GLU A 112 -17.90 -34.95 -7.39
C GLU A 112 -16.84 -35.65 -6.53
N LEU A 113 -17.00 -35.55 -5.20
CA LEU A 113 -17.47 -36.63 -4.29
C LEU A 113 -17.78 -36.11 -2.88
#